data_AF-A0A7S2LTC1-F1
#
_entry.id   AF-A0A7S2LTC1-F1
#
_cell.length_a   1.000
_cell.length_b   1.000
_cell.length_c   1.000
_cell.angle_alpha   90.00
_cell.angle_beta   90.00
_cell.angle_gamma   90.00
#
_symmetry.space_group_name_H-M   'P 1'
#
loop_
_entity.id
_entity.type
_entity.pdbx_description
1 polymer ?
#
loop_
_entity_poly.entity_id
_entity_poly.type
_entity_poly.pdbx_seq_one_letter_code
_entity_poly.pdbx_strand_id
1 'polypeptide(L)'
;SDFIDADVARFSIDASDEDCNSLGAMWEFETRTDKYPWETKWRLYRENEESEKELWVHGPPEKATYNRLTNFRGKLCIPAGDYEMEISDSEGDGYCCQYGFGGYTIKVGGFVVGESNMEEDDPFDKRTYTFKVKPKDKETTTTTTTTTTTTSATTTTAATEESAE
;
A
#
# COMPACT_ATOMS: atom_id res chain seq x y z
N SER A 1 19.48 -14.22 -11.46
CA SER A 1 18.03 -14.46 -11.60
C SER A 1 17.47 -14.46 -10.20
N ASP A 2 17.27 -13.25 -9.70
CA ASP A 2 17.34 -13.01 -8.25
C ASP A 2 15.92 -12.95 -7.72
N PHE A 3 15.34 -14.14 -7.57
CA PHE A 3 14.16 -14.36 -6.73
C PHE A 3 14.67 -14.47 -5.30
N ILE A 4 14.51 -13.39 -4.53
CA ILE A 4 14.73 -13.43 -3.08
C ILE A 4 13.46 -13.99 -2.44
N ASP A 5 13.62 -15.10 -1.72
CA ASP A 5 12.64 -15.66 -0.79
C ASP A 5 13.00 -15.23 0.64
N ALA A 6 12.21 -14.31 1.17
CA ALA A 6 11.83 -14.14 2.57
C ALA A 6 10.91 -12.90 2.64
N ASP A 7 9.62 -13.14 2.40
CA ASP A 7 8.47 -12.31 2.82
C ASP A 7 8.31 -10.86 2.30
N VAL A 8 9.14 -10.34 1.41
CA VAL A 8 8.75 -9.18 0.57
C VAL A 8 9.51 -9.18 -0.77
N ALA A 9 8.91 -9.72 -1.84
CA ALA A 9 9.41 -9.46 -3.19
C ALA A 9 9.09 -8.01 -3.57
N ARG A 10 10.07 -7.11 -3.43
CA ARG A 10 9.97 -5.71 -3.85
C ARG A 10 10.34 -5.59 -5.33
N PHE A 11 9.40 -5.20 -6.17
CA PHE A 11 9.74 -4.50 -7.41
C PHE A 11 9.83 -3.02 -7.06
N SER A 12 11.05 -2.50 -6.92
CA SER A 12 11.31 -1.07 -6.73
C SER A 12 11.83 -0.52 -8.05
N ILE A 13 11.02 0.30 -8.73
CA ILE A 13 11.51 1.19 -9.79
C ILE A 13 11.87 2.50 -9.08
N ASP A 14 13.16 2.83 -9.09
CA ASP A 14 13.78 3.95 -8.35
C ASP A 14 13.01 5.26 -8.48
N ALA A 15 12.32 5.65 -7.41
CA ALA A 15 11.99 7.02 -7.11
C ALA A 15 12.05 7.16 -5.58
N SER A 16 12.78 8.16 -5.09
CA SER A 16 12.78 8.45 -3.66
C SER A 16 11.35 8.80 -3.22
N ASP A 17 10.95 8.43 -1.99
CA ASP A 17 9.60 8.70 -1.46
C ASP A 17 9.22 10.19 -1.56
N GLU A 18 10.21 11.08 -1.60
CA GLU A 18 10.05 12.53 -1.75
C GLU A 18 9.74 12.96 -3.20
N ASP A 19 10.37 12.33 -4.20
CA ASP A 19 10.12 12.61 -5.63
C ASP A 19 8.72 12.14 -6.05
N CYS A 20 8.30 10.99 -5.52
CA CYS A 20 7.01 10.36 -5.77
C CYS A 20 5.82 11.29 -5.51
N ASN A 21 5.92 12.09 -4.46
CA ASN A 21 4.83 12.90 -3.93
C ASN A 21 4.76 14.31 -4.53
N SER A 22 5.70 14.70 -5.40
CA SER A 22 5.71 16.05 -5.99
C SER A 22 4.98 16.14 -7.34
N LEU A 23 5.00 15.06 -8.13
CA LEU A 23 4.36 14.97 -9.45
C LEU A 23 3.30 13.86 -9.54
N GLY A 24 3.09 13.13 -8.45
CA GLY A 24 2.24 11.95 -8.40
C GLY A 24 1.96 11.49 -6.97
N ALA A 25 1.78 10.19 -6.82
CA ALA A 25 1.62 9.54 -5.52
C ALA A 25 2.27 8.15 -5.51
N MET A 26 2.65 7.69 -4.32
CA MET A 26 3.07 6.30 -4.14
C MET A 26 1.84 5.38 -4.19
N TRP A 27 1.79 4.51 -5.20
CA TRP A 27 0.88 3.38 -5.23
C TRP A 27 1.52 2.19 -4.53
N GLU A 28 0.77 1.52 -3.68
CA GLU A 28 1.19 0.32 -2.97
C GLU A 28 0.12 -0.76 -3.11
N PHE A 29 0.53 -1.98 -3.43
CA PHE A 29 -0.32 -3.14 -3.44
C PHE A 29 0.28 -4.21 -2.54
N GLU A 30 -0.45 -4.56 -1.49
CA GLU A 30 -0.11 -5.63 -0.56
C GLU A 30 -1.10 -6.76 -0.79
N THR A 31 -0.60 -7.99 -1.00
CA THR A 31 -1.48 -9.16 -1.14
C THR A 31 -0.90 -10.35 -0.40
N ARG A 32 -1.78 -11.07 0.30
CA ARG A 32 -1.49 -12.37 0.86
C ARG A 32 -2.23 -13.39 0.01
N THR A 33 -1.50 -14.31 -0.60
CA THR A 33 -2.10 -15.40 -1.36
C THR A 33 -2.71 -16.45 -0.44
N ASP A 34 -3.69 -17.18 -0.94
CA ASP A 34 -4.28 -18.34 -0.31
C ASP A 34 -3.54 -19.63 -0.79
N LYS A 35 -4.20 -20.80 -0.78
CA LYS A 35 -3.61 -22.04 -1.32
C LYS A 35 -3.63 -22.11 -2.85
N TYR A 36 -4.35 -21.23 -3.55
CA TYR A 36 -4.59 -21.26 -4.99
C TYR A 36 -4.15 -19.97 -5.72
N PRO A 37 -2.89 -19.51 -5.54
CA PRO A 37 -2.40 -18.22 -6.06
C PRO A 37 -2.41 -18.06 -7.59
N TRP A 38 -2.65 -19.12 -8.36
CA TRP A 38 -2.70 -19.06 -9.83
C TRP A 38 -4.04 -18.56 -10.37
N GLU A 39 -5.09 -18.55 -9.55
CA GLU A 39 -6.43 -18.04 -9.89
C GLU A 39 -6.44 -16.51 -9.86
N THR A 40 -5.68 -15.96 -8.93
CA THR A 40 -5.51 -14.54 -8.72
C THR A 40 -4.63 -13.87 -9.79
N LYS A 41 -5.15 -12.78 -10.36
CA LYS A 41 -4.39 -11.83 -11.20
C LYS A 41 -4.80 -10.40 -10.86
N TRP A 42 -3.89 -9.46 -11.03
CA TRP A 42 -4.17 -8.04 -10.88
C TRP A 42 -3.53 -7.21 -11.99
N ARG A 43 -4.15 -6.10 -12.33
CA ARG A 43 -3.72 -5.18 -13.39
C ARG A 43 -3.98 -3.75 -12.95
N LEU A 44 -3.00 -2.88 -13.15
CA LEU A 44 -3.15 -1.44 -13.00
C LEU A 44 -3.13 -0.81 -14.39
N TYR A 45 -4.20 -0.11 -14.72
CA TYR A 45 -4.37 0.64 -15.94
C TYR A 45 -4.27 2.13 -15.67
N ARG A 46 -3.73 2.87 -16.64
CA ARG A 46 -3.73 4.33 -16.69
C ARG A 46 -4.60 4.80 -17.85
N GLU A 47 -5.39 5.84 -17.64
CA GLU A 47 -6.11 6.50 -18.73
C GLU A 47 -5.16 7.45 -19.49
N ASN A 48 -5.12 7.32 -20.81
CA ASN A 48 -4.33 8.20 -21.68
C ASN A 48 -5.10 9.47 -22.05
N GLU A 49 -4.49 10.35 -22.86
CA GLU A 49 -5.12 11.62 -23.29
C GLU A 49 -6.40 11.42 -24.13
N GLU A 50 -6.58 10.24 -24.71
CA GLU A 50 -7.74 9.86 -25.53
C GLU A 50 -8.84 9.17 -24.72
N SER A 51 -8.73 9.13 -23.37
CA SER A 51 -9.66 8.42 -22.48
C SER A 51 -9.67 6.90 -22.66
N GLU A 52 -8.58 6.33 -23.18
CA GLU A 52 -8.41 4.88 -23.32
C GLU A 52 -7.53 4.31 -22.19
N LYS A 53 -7.82 3.07 -21.79
CA LYS A 53 -7.07 2.36 -20.74
C LYS A 53 -5.80 1.72 -21.30
N GLU A 54 -4.65 2.19 -20.84
CA GLU A 54 -3.34 1.59 -21.10
C GLU A 54 -2.93 0.69 -19.93
N LEU A 55 -2.57 -0.57 -20.20
CA LEU A 55 -2.05 -1.48 -19.18
C LEU A 55 -0.66 -1.01 -18.75
N TRP A 56 -0.49 -0.70 -17.46
CA TRP A 56 0.76 -0.12 -16.98
C TRP A 56 1.63 -1.12 -16.22
N VAL A 57 1.06 -1.80 -15.23
CA VAL A 57 1.72 -2.88 -14.49
C VAL A 57 0.71 -3.97 -14.14
N HIS A 58 1.19 -5.20 -13.96
CA HIS A 58 0.33 -6.34 -13.66
C HIS A 58 1.06 -7.39 -12.82
N GLY A 59 0.27 -8.29 -12.24
CA GLY A 59 0.78 -9.49 -11.58
C GLY A 59 -0.18 -10.68 -11.71
N PRO A 60 0.33 -11.91 -11.56
CA PRO A 60 1.73 -12.26 -11.33
C PRO A 60 2.65 -11.95 -12.55
N PRO A 61 3.99 -11.97 -12.38
CA PRO A 61 4.92 -11.78 -13.49
C PRO A 61 4.69 -12.81 -14.60
N GLU A 62 5.01 -12.45 -15.85
CA GLU A 62 4.89 -13.39 -16.96
C GLU A 62 5.63 -14.70 -16.69
N LYS A 63 4.95 -15.82 -16.96
CA LYS A 63 5.50 -17.18 -16.78
C LYS A 63 5.88 -17.52 -15.32
N ALA A 64 5.42 -16.73 -14.36
CA ALA A 64 5.55 -17.01 -12.94
C ALA A 64 4.17 -17.09 -12.29
N THR A 65 4.10 -17.82 -11.19
CA THR A 65 2.96 -17.84 -10.27
C THR A 65 3.46 -17.41 -8.91
N TYR A 66 2.59 -16.78 -8.11
CA TYR A 66 2.93 -16.52 -6.73
C TYR A 66 3.06 -17.82 -5.93
N ASN A 67 3.87 -17.78 -4.88
CA ASN A 67 3.91 -18.83 -3.88
C ASN A 67 2.59 -18.84 -3.10
N ARG A 68 2.20 -20.02 -2.60
CA ARG A 68 1.00 -20.20 -1.77
C ARG A 68 1.19 -19.57 -0.40
N LEU A 69 0.11 -19.08 0.23
CA LEU A 69 0.09 -18.62 1.62
C LEU A 69 1.19 -17.59 1.96
N THR A 70 1.57 -16.78 0.98
CA THR A 70 2.75 -15.90 1.03
C THR A 70 2.33 -14.44 0.87
N ASN A 71 3.02 -13.53 1.55
CA ASN A 71 2.79 -12.10 1.40
C ASN A 71 3.66 -11.52 0.28
N PHE A 72 3.05 -10.70 -0.58
CA PHE A 72 3.70 -9.94 -1.63
C PHE A 72 3.37 -8.46 -1.45
N ARG A 73 4.32 -7.59 -1.79
CA ARG A 73 4.11 -6.14 -1.78
C ARG A 73 4.80 -5.49 -2.96
N GLY A 74 4.01 -4.83 -3.80
CA GLY A 74 4.48 -3.93 -4.84
C GLY A 74 4.38 -2.48 -4.39
N LYS A 75 5.34 -1.65 -4.79
CA LYS A 75 5.23 -0.19 -4.71
C LYS A 75 5.67 0.42 -6.03
N LEU A 76 4.97 1.46 -6.46
CA LEU A 76 5.30 2.18 -7.68
C LEU A 76 4.93 3.65 -7.52
N CYS A 77 5.82 4.53 -7.93
CA CYS A 77 5.48 5.94 -8.08
C CYS A 77 4.70 6.16 -9.36
N ILE A 78 3.47 6.64 -9.20
CA ILE A 78 2.55 6.87 -10.31
C ILE A 78 2.32 8.37 -10.49
N PRO A 79 2.62 8.97 -11.66
CA PRO A 79 2.25 10.36 -11.97
C PRO A 79 0.78 10.67 -11.80
N ALA A 80 0.47 11.96 -11.76
CA ALA A 80 -0.90 12.45 -11.87
C ALA A 80 -1.64 11.84 -13.08
N GLY A 81 -2.91 11.50 -12.88
CA GLY A 81 -3.74 10.83 -13.86
C GLY A 81 -4.89 10.06 -13.24
N ASP A 82 -5.68 9.43 -14.12
CA ASP A 82 -6.77 8.54 -13.78
C ASP A 82 -6.32 7.10 -13.93
N TYR A 83 -6.69 6.29 -12.94
CA TYR A 83 -6.24 4.91 -12.81
C TYR A 83 -7.39 3.98 -12.51
N GLU A 84 -7.23 2.75 -12.98
CA GLU A 84 -8.09 1.63 -12.65
C GLU A 84 -7.26 0.43 -12.25
N MET A 85 -7.51 -0.11 -11.07
CA MET A 85 -6.96 -1.37 -10.63
C MET A 85 -8.01 -2.47 -10.72
N GLU A 86 -7.71 -3.50 -11.49
CA GLU A 86 -8.51 -4.73 -11.61
C GLU A 86 -7.82 -5.85 -10.82
N ILE A 87 -8.61 -6.58 -10.04
CA ILE A 87 -8.19 -7.82 -9.38
C ILE A 87 -9.21 -8.88 -9.76
N SER A 88 -8.74 -10.02 -10.25
CA SER A 88 -9.58 -11.12 -10.70
C SER A 88 -9.17 -12.42 -10.03
N ASP A 89 -10.17 -13.23 -9.70
CA ASP A 89 -10.03 -14.62 -9.31
C ASP A 89 -10.79 -15.49 -10.31
N SER A 90 -10.16 -16.54 -10.86
CA SER A 90 -10.78 -17.32 -11.94
C SER A 90 -11.79 -18.36 -11.48
N GLU A 91 -11.75 -18.80 -10.22
CA GLU A 91 -12.73 -19.74 -9.66
C GLU A 91 -13.85 -19.01 -8.91
N GLY A 92 -13.64 -17.74 -8.55
CA GLY A 92 -14.69 -16.85 -8.06
C GLY A 92 -15.00 -17.00 -6.57
N ASP A 93 -14.30 -17.88 -5.88
CA ASP A 93 -14.36 -18.04 -4.43
C ASP A 93 -13.52 -16.98 -3.68
N GLY A 94 -12.69 -16.24 -4.40
CA GLY A 94 -11.93 -15.12 -3.88
C GLY A 94 -10.70 -15.57 -3.09
N TYR A 95 -10.23 -14.72 -2.17
CA TYR A 95 -8.96 -14.94 -1.48
C TYR A 95 -9.08 -15.70 -0.14
N CYS A 96 -10.30 -15.96 0.33
CA CYS A 96 -10.59 -16.45 1.68
C CYS A 96 -11.90 -17.26 1.66
N CYS A 97 -12.16 -18.22 2.57
CA CYS A 97 -11.41 -18.57 3.79
C CYS A 97 -11.17 -20.06 3.98
N GLN A 98 -11.92 -20.90 3.27
CA GLN A 98 -11.81 -22.36 3.32
C GLN A 98 -10.41 -22.85 2.90
N TYR A 99 -9.79 -22.17 1.95
CA TYR A 99 -8.52 -22.57 1.37
C TYR A 99 -7.32 -21.81 1.90
N GLY A 100 -7.52 -20.91 2.86
CA GLY A 100 -6.47 -20.11 3.47
C GLY A 100 -6.96 -18.68 3.67
N PHE A 101 -6.31 -17.99 4.59
CA PHE A 101 -6.59 -16.57 4.81
C PHE A 101 -5.66 -15.75 3.91
N GLY A 102 -6.19 -15.38 2.76
CA GLY A 102 -5.60 -14.44 1.83
C GLY A 102 -6.34 -13.11 1.81
N GLY A 103 -5.84 -12.20 1.01
CA GLY A 103 -6.51 -10.94 0.68
C GLY A 103 -5.57 -9.93 0.08
N TYR A 104 -6.05 -8.69 -0.06
CA TYR A 104 -5.22 -7.60 -0.53
C TYR A 104 -5.65 -6.24 0.00
N THR A 105 -4.73 -5.29 -0.11
CA THR A 105 -4.95 -3.86 0.14
C THR A 105 -4.22 -3.05 -0.93
N ILE A 106 -4.91 -2.04 -1.46
CA ILE A 106 -4.40 -1.07 -2.43
C ILE A 106 -4.36 0.30 -1.73
N LYS A 107 -3.20 0.95 -1.75
CA LYS A 107 -3.01 2.30 -1.20
C LYS A 107 -2.45 3.24 -2.26
N VAL A 108 -2.86 4.50 -2.21
CA VAL A 108 -2.36 5.58 -3.06
C VAL A 108 -2.09 6.80 -2.19
N GLY A 109 -0.84 7.28 -2.18
CA GLY A 109 -0.43 8.38 -1.31
C GLY A 109 -0.66 8.10 0.19
N GLY A 110 -0.62 6.82 0.58
CA GLY A 110 -0.89 6.36 1.95
C GLY A 110 -2.37 6.13 2.28
N PHE A 111 -3.31 6.47 1.40
CA PHE A 111 -4.74 6.25 1.62
C PHE A 111 -5.20 4.94 0.99
N VAL A 112 -6.02 4.15 1.71
CA VAL A 112 -6.61 2.93 1.16
C VAL A 112 -7.65 3.30 0.10
N VAL A 113 -7.50 2.75 -1.10
CA VAL A 113 -8.44 2.93 -2.23
C VAL A 113 -9.19 1.66 -2.59
N GLY A 114 -8.79 0.51 -2.03
CA GLY A 114 -9.45 -0.77 -2.20
C GLY A 114 -8.85 -1.85 -1.32
N GLU A 115 -9.67 -2.76 -0.82
CA GLU A 115 -9.26 -3.90 -0.01
C GLU A 115 -10.28 -5.04 -0.12
N SER A 116 -9.86 -6.26 0.20
CA SER A 116 -10.74 -7.41 0.38
C SER A 116 -11.04 -7.65 1.86
N ASN A 117 -12.12 -8.39 2.15
CA ASN A 117 -12.33 -8.92 3.49
C ASN A 117 -11.42 -10.14 3.70
N MET A 118 -10.62 -10.14 4.77
CA MET A 118 -9.68 -11.22 5.11
C MET A 118 -10.20 -12.11 6.25
N GLU A 119 -11.32 -11.74 6.87
CA GLU A 119 -11.84 -12.36 8.09
C GLU A 119 -13.12 -13.17 7.83
N GLU A 120 -13.79 -12.97 6.70
CA GLU A 120 -15.02 -13.65 6.30
C GLU A 120 -14.95 -14.08 4.82
N ASP A 121 -15.78 -15.06 4.43
CA ASP A 121 -15.87 -15.49 3.05
C ASP A 121 -16.29 -14.31 2.15
N ASP A 122 -15.47 -14.04 1.15
CA ASP A 122 -15.57 -12.83 0.32
C ASP A 122 -15.42 -13.20 -1.18
N PRO A 123 -16.37 -13.96 -1.74
CA PRO A 123 -16.26 -14.46 -3.10
C PRO A 123 -16.33 -13.33 -4.13
N PHE A 124 -15.50 -13.41 -5.17
CA PHE A 124 -15.57 -12.52 -6.33
C PHE A 124 -14.82 -13.10 -7.53
N ASP A 125 -15.38 -12.92 -8.74
CA ASP A 125 -14.65 -13.20 -9.98
C ASP A 125 -13.73 -12.04 -10.37
N LYS A 126 -14.21 -10.81 -10.13
CA LYS A 126 -13.51 -9.58 -10.50
C LYS A 126 -13.93 -8.41 -9.62
N ARG A 127 -12.96 -7.60 -9.23
CA ARG A 127 -13.12 -6.30 -8.58
C ARG A 127 -12.34 -5.22 -9.30
N THR A 128 -12.91 -4.03 -9.33
CA THR A 128 -12.35 -2.87 -10.01
C THR A 128 -12.40 -1.67 -9.09
N TYR A 129 -11.25 -1.01 -8.92
CA TYR A 129 -11.08 0.18 -8.10
C TYR A 129 -10.55 1.32 -8.97
N THR A 130 -11.31 2.40 -9.08
CA THR A 130 -10.88 3.59 -9.81
C THR A 130 -10.42 4.67 -8.85
N PHE A 131 -9.32 5.34 -9.17
CA PHE A 131 -8.78 6.41 -8.36
C PHE A 131 -8.05 7.45 -9.20
N LYS A 132 -8.05 8.69 -8.73
CA LYS A 132 -7.40 9.82 -9.39
C LYS A 132 -6.20 10.28 -8.57
N VAL A 133 -5.04 10.33 -9.19
CA VAL A 133 -3.83 10.93 -8.62
C VAL A 133 -3.76 12.37 -9.09
N LYS A 134 -3.67 13.29 -8.13
CA LYS A 134 -3.42 14.71 -8.41
C LYS A 134 -1.93 14.99 -8.19
N PRO A 135 -1.33 15.93 -8.93
CA PRO A 135 -0.07 16.51 -8.49
C PRO A 135 -0.31 17.06 -7.09
N LYS A 136 0.61 16.80 -6.16
CA LYS A 136 0.58 17.58 -4.92
C LYS A 136 0.86 19.01 -5.36
N ASP A 137 -0.05 19.93 -5.04
CA ASP A 137 0.26 21.36 -5.19
C ASP A 137 1.66 21.55 -4.61
N LYS A 138 2.52 22.28 -5.31
CA LYS A 138 3.86 22.62 -4.85
C LYS A 138 3.71 23.48 -3.61
N GLU A 139 3.34 22.85 -2.50
CA GLU A 139 3.16 23.47 -1.21
C GLU A 139 4.54 24.00 -0.89
N THR A 140 4.62 25.32 -0.96
CA THR A 140 5.80 26.07 -0.61
C THR A 140 6.21 25.58 0.77
N THR A 141 7.33 24.88 0.84
CA THR A 141 7.98 24.48 2.08
C THR A 141 8.17 25.74 2.91
N THR A 142 7.17 26.06 3.73
CA THR A 142 7.34 27.02 4.81
C THR A 142 8.01 26.21 5.90
N THR A 143 9.34 26.19 5.82
CA THR A 143 10.24 25.71 6.87
C THR A 143 9.83 26.41 8.16
N THR A 144 8.99 25.75 8.96
CA THR A 144 8.73 26.18 10.33
C THR A 144 9.90 25.69 11.15
N THR A 145 10.93 26.54 11.21
CA THR A 145 12.06 26.41 12.13
C THR A 145 11.50 26.36 13.56
N THR A 146 11.36 25.15 14.08
CA THR A 146 10.96 24.92 15.48
C THR A 146 12.15 25.32 16.35
N THR A 147 12.13 26.57 16.84
CA THR A 147 13.08 27.05 17.83
C THR A 147 12.69 26.44 19.17
N THR A 148 13.42 25.41 19.59
CA THR A 148 13.27 24.77 20.90
C THR A 148 13.70 25.75 21.98
N THR A 149 12.74 26.31 22.72
CA THR A 149 13.02 27.10 23.93
C THR A 149 12.97 26.18 25.15
N THR A 150 14.16 25.83 25.63
CA THR A 150 14.38 25.11 26.88
C THR A 150 13.94 25.98 28.06
N THR A 151 12.89 25.58 28.78
CA THR A 151 12.55 26.17 30.08
C THR A 151 12.92 25.18 31.19
N SER A 152 13.94 25.53 31.97
CA SER A 152 14.33 24.82 33.19
C SER A 152 13.33 25.13 34.32
N ALA A 153 12.80 24.09 34.95
CA ALA A 153 12.04 24.20 36.19
C ALA A 153 12.93 23.77 37.38
N THR A 154 13.30 24.74 38.20
CA THR A 154 14.00 24.56 39.47
C THR A 154 13.03 24.01 40.52
N THR A 155 13.37 22.87 41.14
CA THR A 155 12.60 22.31 42.27
C THR A 155 13.26 22.70 43.58
N THR A 156 12.54 23.47 44.41
CA THR A 156 12.94 23.84 45.77
C THR A 156 12.18 23.01 46.79
N THR A 157 12.94 22.54 47.77
CA THR A 157 12.66 21.66 48.91
C THR A 157 11.63 22.21 49.91
N ALA A 158 10.87 21.32 50.58
CA ALA A 158 10.56 21.45 52.01
C ALA A 158 10.14 20.10 52.62
N ALA A 159 10.84 19.71 53.68
CA ALA A 159 10.55 18.59 54.57
C ALA A 159 9.60 19.04 55.69
N THR A 160 8.77 18.13 56.21
CA THR A 160 8.47 18.06 57.65
C THR A 160 7.95 16.66 58.03
N GLU A 161 8.10 16.38 59.31
CA GLU A 161 8.29 15.12 60.04
C GLU A 161 7.04 14.72 60.84
N GLU A 162 7.10 13.57 61.54
CA GLU A 162 6.20 13.04 62.59
C GLU A 162 4.87 12.36 62.15
N SER A 163 4.38 11.28 62.77
CA SER A 163 4.74 10.58 64.01
C SER A 163 4.24 9.12 63.98
N ALA A 164 4.80 8.30 64.87
CA ALA A 164 4.50 6.89 65.06
C ALA A 164 3.18 6.66 65.81
N GLU A 165 2.49 5.57 65.48
CA GLU A 165 2.06 4.50 66.42
C GLU A 165 1.74 3.21 65.66
#